data_AF-A0A6J6GC80-F1
#
_entry.id   AF-A0A6J6GC80-F1
#
_cell.length_a   1.000
_cell.length_b   1.000
_cell.length_c   1.000
_cell.angle_alpha   90.00
_cell.angle_beta   90.00
_cell.angle_gamma   90.00
#
_symmetry.space_group_name_H-M   'P 1'
#
loop_
_entity.id
_entity.type
_entity.pdbx_description
1 polymer ?
#
loop_
_entity_poly.entity_id
_entity_poly.type
_entity_poly.pdbx_seq_one_letter_code
_entity_poly.pdbx_strand_id
1 'polypeptide(L)'
;MGQRLVERRLRETSARLRALKEELAIVEEQLAHLSDDADDKALRSLVSETPGSAVEYREASLHRDAMVRHRHSVEVSISELLIKQDQLLDKIGH
;
A
#
# COMPACT_ATOMS: atom_id res chain seq x y z
N MET A 1 -13.72 26.15 -16.64
CA MET A 1 -12.26 26.17 -16.37
C MET A 1 -11.53 26.09 -17.69
N GLY A 2 -10.38 26.75 -17.87
CA GLY A 2 -9.64 26.66 -19.13
C GLY A 2 -9.03 25.28 -19.35
N GLN A 3 -9.08 24.77 -20.58
CA GLN A 3 -8.55 23.46 -21.00
C GLN A 3 -7.12 23.19 -20.51
N ARG A 4 -6.24 24.21 -20.57
CA ARG A 4 -4.85 24.15 -20.07
C ARG A 4 -4.75 23.79 -18.58
N LEU A 5 -5.69 24.25 -17.75
CA LEU A 5 -5.72 23.92 -16.32
C LEU A 5 -6.12 22.46 -16.09
N VAL A 6 -7.06 21.94 -16.88
CA VAL A 6 -7.51 20.54 -16.81
C VAL A 6 -6.37 19.61 -17.22
N GLU A 7 -5.68 19.89 -18.32
CA GLU A 7 -4.51 19.13 -18.76
C GLU A 7 -3.37 19.14 -17.72
N ARG A 8 -3.10 20.30 -17.10
CA ARG A 8 -2.09 20.39 -16.04
C ARG A 8 -2.45 19.49 -14.86
N ARG A 9 -3.70 19.54 -14.40
CA ARG A 9 -4.19 18.68 -13.31
C ARG A 9 -4.13 17.20 -13.68
N LEU A 10 -4.39 16.85 -14.93
CA LEU A 10 -4.28 15.49 -15.44
C LEU A 10 -2.83 15.01 -15.35
N ARG A 11 -1.85 15.80 -15.82
CA ARG A 11 -0.43 15.46 -15.71
C ARG A 11 0.02 15.28 -14.26
N GLU A 12 -0.40 16.18 -13.36
CA GLU A 12 -0.11 16.08 -11.93
C GLU A 12 -0.73 14.81 -11.31
N THR A 13 -1.98 14.48 -11.67
CA THR A 13 -2.68 13.26 -11.20
C THR A 13 -1.97 12.01 -11.70
N SER A 14 -1.59 11.95 -12.98
CA SER A 14 -0.86 10.82 -13.56
C SER A 14 0.54 10.64 -12.94
N ALA A 15 1.23 11.73 -12.59
CA ALA A 15 2.51 11.66 -11.91
C ALA A 15 2.36 11.06 -10.50
N ARG A 16 1.37 11.50 -9.74
CA ARG A 16 1.07 10.94 -8.40
C ARG A 16 0.64 9.48 -8.48
N LEU A 17 -0.17 9.12 -9.46
CA LEU A 17 -0.59 7.72 -9.68
C LEU A 17 0.61 6.81 -9.92
N ARG A 18 1.60 7.25 -10.72
CA ARG A 18 2.83 6.49 -10.94
C ARG A 18 3.61 6.29 -9.64
N ALA A 19 3.83 7.36 -8.89
CA ALA A 19 4.53 7.29 -7.60
C ALA A 19 3.84 6.33 -6.62
N LEU A 20 2.51 6.40 -6.48
CA LEU A 20 1.77 5.50 -5.59
C LEU A 20 1.80 4.04 -6.06
N LYS A 21 1.85 3.77 -7.37
CA LYS A 21 1.99 2.40 -7.89
C LYS A 21 3.38 1.83 -7.60
N GLU A 22 4.42 2.65 -7.71
CA GLU A 22 5.78 2.28 -7.30
C GLU A 22 5.86 2.03 -5.79
N GLU A 23 5.25 2.90 -4.98
CA GLU A 23 5.12 2.70 -3.54
C GLU A 23 4.37 1.41 -3.20
N LEU A 24 3.25 1.13 -3.87
CA LEU A 24 2.49 -0.10 -3.65
C LEU A 24 3.33 -1.35 -3.92
N ALA A 25 4.12 -1.37 -5.00
CA ALA A 25 5.00 -2.50 -5.30
C ALA A 25 6.04 -2.74 -4.19
N ILE A 26 6.62 -1.65 -3.64
CA ILE A 26 7.56 -1.73 -2.51
C ILE A 26 6.85 -2.25 -1.25
N VAL A 27 5.65 -1.74 -0.96
CA VAL A 27 4.85 -2.16 0.21
C VAL A 27 4.46 -3.63 0.10
N GLU A 28 4.12 -4.12 -1.09
CA GLU A 28 3.83 -5.53 -1.35
C GLU A 28 5.05 -6.42 -1.09
N GLU A 29 6.25 -6.01 -1.55
CA GLU A 29 7.50 -6.73 -1.27
C GLU A 29 7.81 -6.77 0.22
N GLN A 30 7.70 -5.62 0.91
CA GLN A 30 7.92 -5.56 2.35
C GLN A 30 6.91 -6.42 3.13
N LEU A 31 5.65 -6.41 2.71
CA LEU A 31 4.62 -7.22 3.35
C LEU A 31 4.87 -8.72 3.17
N ALA A 32 5.34 -9.15 2.00
CA ALA A 32 5.72 -10.55 1.79
C ALA A 32 6.82 -10.96 2.78
N HIS A 33 7.88 -10.15 2.90
CA HIS A 33 8.96 -10.42 3.84
C HIS A 33 8.50 -10.46 5.30
N LEU A 34 7.65 -9.52 5.72
CA LEU A 34 7.09 -9.49 7.08
C LEU A 34 6.16 -10.67 7.36
N SER A 35 5.47 -11.18 6.35
CA SER A 35 4.60 -12.36 6.47
C SER A 35 5.44 -13.61 6.69
N ASP A 36 6.50 -13.80 5.90
CA ASP A 36 7.44 -14.91 6.05
C ASP A 36 8.10 -14.91 7.44
N ASP A 37 8.59 -13.75 7.93
CA ASP A 37 9.20 -13.63 9.26
C ASP A 37 8.20 -13.94 10.39
N ALA A 38 6.95 -13.49 10.26
CA ALA A 38 5.92 -13.76 11.25
C ALA A 38 5.53 -15.25 11.29
N ASP A 39 5.50 -15.93 10.15
CA ASP A 39 5.22 -17.37 10.05
C ASP A 39 6.35 -18.21 10.65
N ASP A 40 7.61 -17.85 10.40
CA ASP A 40 8.79 -18.47 11.02
C ASP A 40 8.78 -18.32 12.56
N LYS A 41 8.38 -17.15 13.05
CA LYS A 41 8.26 -16.89 14.49
C LYS A 41 7.05 -17.60 15.10
N ALA A 42 5.96 -17.76 14.35
CA ALA A 42 4.81 -18.55 14.78
C ALA A 42 5.22 -20.00 15.01
N LEU A 43 5.96 -20.60 14.06
CA LEU A 43 6.49 -21.95 14.19
C LEU A 43 7.42 -22.07 15.41
N ARG A 44 8.35 -21.14 15.60
CA ARG A 44 9.24 -21.12 16.78
C ARG A 44 8.50 -20.98 18.10
N SER A 45 7.47 -20.14 18.15
CA SER A 45 6.64 -19.96 19.34
C SER A 45 5.90 -21.23 19.74
N LEU A 46 5.46 -22.03 18.76
CA LEU A 46 4.79 -23.30 19.03
C LEU A 46 5.77 -24.39 19.48
N VAL A 47 6.96 -24.44 18.88
CA VAL A 47 7.95 -25.49 19.17
C VAL A 47 8.68 -25.26 20.49
N SER A 48 8.98 -24.01 20.83
CA SER A 48 9.88 -23.70 21.93
C SER A 48 9.15 -23.53 23.27
N GLU A 49 7.83 -23.26 23.24
CA GLU A 49 6.99 -22.93 24.41
C GLU A 49 7.59 -21.88 25.37
N THR A 50 8.53 -21.06 24.90
CA THR A 50 9.18 -20.06 25.75
C THR A 50 8.41 -18.74 25.70
N PRO A 51 8.28 -18.01 26.83
CA PRO A 51 7.65 -16.70 26.84
C PRO A 51 8.26 -15.69 25.84
N GLY A 52 9.58 -15.76 25.60
CA GLY A 52 10.27 -14.89 24.64
C GLY A 52 9.81 -15.11 23.20
N SER A 53 9.69 -16.37 22.76
CA SER A 53 9.24 -16.69 21.40
C SER A 53 7.80 -16.23 21.11
N ALA A 54 6.92 -16.23 22.12
CA ALA A 54 5.56 -15.70 22.00
C ALA A 54 5.51 -14.17 21.89
N VAL A 55 6.47 -13.45 22.48
CA VAL A 55 6.59 -11.99 22.34
C VAL A 55 7.07 -11.64 20.94
N GLU A 56 8.13 -12.29 20.45
CA GLU A 56 8.65 -12.06 19.10
C GLU A 56 7.60 -12.29 18.01
N TYR A 57 6.82 -13.37 18.13
CA TYR A 57 5.70 -13.65 17.21
C TYR A 57 4.63 -12.53 17.24
N ARG A 58 4.27 -12.04 18.43
CA ARG A 58 3.30 -10.94 18.56
C ARG A 58 3.82 -9.66 17.90
N GLU A 59 5.08 -9.31 18.12
CA GLU A 59 5.69 -8.13 17.51
C GLU A 59 5.73 -8.22 15.98
N ALA A 60 6.15 -9.37 15.43
CA ALA A 60 6.15 -9.60 13.99
C ALA A 60 4.73 -9.52 13.40
N SER A 61 3.74 -10.09 14.10
CA SER A 61 2.33 -9.99 13.70
C SER A 61 1.82 -8.55 13.69
N LEU A 62 2.15 -7.74 14.69
CA LEU A 62 1.77 -6.33 14.73
C LEU A 62 2.39 -5.52 13.58
N HIS A 63 3.64 -5.80 13.23
CA HIS A 63 4.31 -5.16 12.10
C HIS A 63 3.65 -5.52 10.77
N ARG A 64 3.38 -6.81 10.53
CA ARG A 64 2.64 -7.27 9.35
C ARG A 64 1.28 -6.61 9.26
N ASP A 65 0.52 -6.56 10.36
CA ASP A 65 -0.82 -5.97 10.38
C ASP A 65 -0.79 -4.44 10.13
N ALA A 66 0.23 -3.75 10.63
CA ALA A 66 0.46 -2.34 10.30
C ALA A 66 0.75 -2.15 8.80
N MET A 67 1.56 -3.03 8.21
CA MET A 67 1.88 -2.98 6.78
C MET A 67 0.65 -3.30 5.90
N VAL A 68 -0.20 -4.24 6.31
CA VAL A 68 -1.49 -4.52 5.62
C VAL A 68 -2.37 -3.27 5.60
N ARG A 69 -2.50 -2.55 6.72
CA ARG A 69 -3.27 -1.29 6.76
C ARG A 69 -2.66 -0.21 5.87
N HIS A 70 -1.33 -0.11 5.82
CA HIS A 70 -0.65 0.84 4.95
C HIS A 70 -0.89 0.51 3.47
N ARG A 71 -0.72 -0.76 3.06
CA ARG A 71 -1.03 -1.23 1.70
C ARG A 71 -2.45 -0.84 1.29
N HIS A 72 -3.41 -1.10 2.17
CA HIS A 72 -4.81 -0.74 1.91
C HIS A 72 -5.01 0.77 1.72
N SER A 73 -4.36 1.61 2.53
CA SER A 73 -4.42 3.07 2.37
C SER A 73 -3.85 3.53 1.02
N VAL A 74 -2.79 2.89 0.53
CA VAL A 74 -2.20 3.19 -0.79
C VAL A 74 -3.15 2.76 -1.91
N GLU A 75 -3.73 1.56 -1.84
CA GLU A 75 -4.73 1.05 -2.79
C GLU A 75 -5.96 1.99 -2.90
N VAL A 76 -6.47 2.48 -1.77
CA VAL A 76 -7.57 3.45 -1.71
C VAL A 76 -7.17 4.76 -2.40
N SER A 77 -5.99 5.30 -2.07
CA SER A 77 -5.47 6.54 -2.68
C SER A 77 -5.31 6.42 -4.20
N ILE A 78 -4.83 5.28 -4.69
CA ILE A 78 -4.73 4.98 -6.13
C ILE A 78 -6.12 5.00 -6.76
N SER A 79 -7.10 4.34 -6.14
CA SER A 79 -8.48 4.26 -6.64
C SER A 79 -9.12 5.64 -6.74
N GLU A 80 -8.94 6.49 -5.74
CA GLU A 80 -9.42 7.89 -5.75
C GLU A 80 -8.78 8.71 -6.88
N LEU A 81 -7.48 8.54 -7.12
CA LEU A 81 -6.78 9.24 -8.21
C LEU A 81 -7.21 8.74 -9.59
N LEU A 82 -7.55 7.46 -9.76
CA LEU A 82 -8.10 6.92 -11.01
C LEU A 82 -9.46 7.55 -11.30
N ILE A 83 -10.37 7.57 -10.32
CA ILE A 83 -11.68 8.23 -10.46
C ILE A 83 -11.51 9.69 -10.84
N LYS A 84 -10.58 10.39 -10.19
CA LYS A 84 -10.27 11.79 -10.50
C LYS A 84 -9.69 11.97 -11.91
N GLN A 85 -8.86 11.04 -12.37
CA GLN A 85 -8.29 11.05 -13.71
C GLN A 85 -9.41 10.93 -14.75
N ASP A 86 -10.33 9.98 -14.58
CA ASP A 86 -11.48 9.77 -15.46
C ASP A 86 -12.35 11.04 -15.54
N GLN A 87 -12.70 11.61 -14.38
CA GLN A 87 -13.46 12.88 -14.33
C GLN A 87 -12.74 14.06 -15.01
N LEU A 88 -11.41 14.05 -15.07
CA LEU A 88 -10.64 15.08 -15.77
C LEU A 88 -10.61 14.81 -17.28
N LEU A 89 -10.54 13.54 -17.69
CA LEU A 89 -10.59 13.13 -19.09
C LEU A 89 -11.95 13.44 -19.72
N ASP A 90 -13.06 13.18 -19.00
CA ASP A 90 -14.41 13.52 -19.45
C ASP A 90 -14.55 15.02 -19.77
N LYS A 91 -13.89 15.88 -18.98
CA LYS A 91 -13.90 17.35 -19.19
C LYS A 91 -13.09 17.83 -20.40
N ILE A 92 -12.25 16.97 -20.97
CA ILE A 92 -11.50 17.26 -22.21
C ILE A 92 -12.20 16.62 -23.42
N GLY A 93 -12.88 15.49 -23.22
CA GLY A 93 -13.62 14.78 -24.27
C GLY A 93 -14.98 15.39 -24.62
N HIS A 94 -15.50 16.31 -23.80
CA HIS A 94 -16.67 17.16 -24.07
C HIS A 94 -16.26 18.54 -24.59
#